data_AF-A0A350ANW4-F1
#
_entry.id   AF-A0A350ANW4-F1
#
_cell.length_a   1.000
_cell.length_b   1.000
_cell.length_c   1.000
_cell.angle_alpha   90.00
_cell.angle_beta   90.00
_cell.angle_gamma   90.00
#
_symmetry.space_group_name_H-M   'P 1'
#
loop_
_entity.id
_entity.type
_entity.pdbx_description
1 polymer ?
#
loop_
_entity_poly.entity_id
_entity_poly.type
_entity_poly.pdbx_seq_one_letter_code
_entity_poly.pdbx_strand_id
1 'polypeptide(L)'
;MKTVLSTRDMAHFYLWYREKSERLGLPLYDNLSDERKAEFLKEYVELLEGMLSLPEDLFELLSVRTRNALRAKGITPRKLVGMSQEEILKIDYVGRRGLAEIRKLLWSYGYYLQ
;
A
#
# COMPACT_ATOMS: atom_id res chain seq x y z
N MET A 1 -4.28 0.18 -24.49
CA MET A 1 -2.84 0.47 -24.27
C MET A 1 -2.15 -0.82 -23.85
N LYS A 2 -1.00 -1.19 -24.42
CA LYS A 2 -0.11 -2.18 -23.78
C LYS A 2 0.74 -1.40 -22.78
N THR A 3 0.28 -1.30 -21.55
CA THR A 3 1.03 -0.66 -20.47
C THR A 3 2.21 -1.57 -20.14
N VAL A 4 3.41 -1.19 -20.58
CA VAL A 4 4.64 -1.93 -20.25
C VAL A 4 5.05 -1.50 -18.85
N LEU A 5 4.90 -2.39 -17.87
CA LEU A 5 5.32 -2.15 -16.50
C LEU A 5 6.84 -1.98 -16.43
N SER A 6 7.31 -0.94 -15.75
CA SER A 6 8.76 -0.79 -15.50
C SER A 6 9.25 -1.89 -14.56
N THR A 7 10.58 -2.09 -14.47
CA THR A 7 11.18 -3.01 -13.48
C THR A 7 10.72 -2.68 -12.05
N ARG A 8 10.53 -1.39 -11.74
CA ARG A 8 10.00 -0.93 -10.45
C ARG A 8 8.55 -1.36 -10.25
N ASP A 9 7.71 -1.19 -11.27
CA ASP A 9 6.30 -1.57 -11.18
C ASP A 9 6.14 -3.10 -11.09
N MET A 10 6.99 -3.86 -11.77
CA MET A 10 7.03 -5.32 -11.63
C MET A 10 7.44 -5.77 -10.22
N ALA A 11 8.45 -5.13 -9.61
CA ALA A 11 8.81 -5.43 -8.23
C ALA A 11 7.66 -5.09 -7.25
N HIS A 12 6.95 -3.99 -7.49
CA HIS A 12 5.79 -3.60 -6.69
C HIS A 12 4.60 -4.56 -6.89
N PHE A 13 4.36 -5.00 -8.12
CA PHE A 13 3.36 -6.01 -8.44
C PHE A 13 3.54 -7.29 -7.62
N TYR A 14 4.77 -7.83 -7.55
CA TYR A 14 5.02 -9.06 -6.78
C TYR A 14 4.74 -8.91 -5.28
N LEU A 15 5.01 -7.73 -4.73
CA LEU A 15 4.77 -7.45 -3.31
C LEU A 15 3.28 -7.23 -3.04
N TRP A 16 2.59 -6.51 -3.91
CA TRP A 16 1.14 -6.39 -3.87
C TRP A 16 0.47 -7.77 -3.96
N TYR A 17 0.92 -8.62 -4.89
CA TYR A 17 0.41 -9.98 -5.05
C TYR A 17 0.65 -10.82 -3.80
N ARG A 18 1.85 -10.76 -3.21
CA ARG A 18 2.17 -11.49 -1.99
C ARG A 18 1.22 -11.14 -0.85
N GLU A 19 1.04 -9.86 -0.54
CA GLU A 19 0.13 -9.43 0.54
C GLU A 19 -1.32 -9.84 0.24
N LYS A 20 -1.76 -9.69 -1.02
CA LYS A 20 -3.08 -10.15 -1.45
C LYS A 20 -3.26 -11.67 -1.30
N SER A 21 -2.23 -12.45 -1.63
CA SER A 21 -2.23 -13.91 -1.53
C SER A 21 -2.27 -14.39 -0.08
N GLU A 22 -1.52 -13.75 0.81
CA GLU A 22 -1.54 -14.05 2.24
C GLU A 22 -2.94 -13.79 2.83
N ARG A 23 -3.58 -12.68 2.43
CA ARG A 23 -4.93 -12.33 2.90
C ARG A 23 -6.02 -13.27 2.37
N LEU A 24 -5.92 -13.70 1.12
CA LEU A 24 -6.97 -14.46 0.43
C LEU A 24 -6.69 -15.97 0.32
N GLY A 25 -5.56 -16.44 0.85
CA GLY A 25 -5.14 -17.85 0.75
C GLY A 25 -4.83 -18.27 -0.69
N LEU A 26 -4.26 -17.39 -1.51
CA LEU A 26 -3.94 -17.69 -2.92
C LEU A 26 -2.59 -18.43 -3.05
N PRO A 27 -2.37 -19.18 -4.16
CA PRO A 27 -1.08 -19.82 -4.43
C PRO A 27 0.06 -18.81 -4.58
N LEU A 28 1.30 -19.28 -4.60
CA LEU A 28 2.43 -18.45 -5.07
C LEU A 28 2.22 -18.05 -6.53
N TYR A 29 2.66 -16.84 -6.88
CA TYR A 29 2.45 -16.27 -8.22
C TYR A 29 2.97 -17.18 -9.33
N ASP A 30 4.15 -17.77 -9.12
CA ASP A 30 4.80 -18.63 -10.13
C ASP A 30 3.99 -19.88 -10.45
N ASN A 31 3.15 -20.35 -9.50
CA ASN A 31 2.30 -21.52 -9.64
C ASN A 31 0.94 -21.22 -10.30
N LEU A 32 0.67 -19.97 -10.65
CA LEU A 32 -0.55 -19.60 -11.36
C LEU A 32 -0.46 -19.95 -12.85
N SER A 33 -1.60 -20.22 -13.47
CA SER A 33 -1.71 -20.29 -14.94
C SER A 33 -1.44 -18.92 -15.57
N ASP A 34 -1.06 -18.92 -16.85
CA ASP A 34 -0.76 -17.68 -17.56
C ASP A 34 -1.98 -16.75 -17.65
N GLU A 35 -3.19 -17.30 -17.79
CA GLU A 35 -4.43 -16.51 -17.76
C GLU A 35 -4.60 -15.81 -16.40
N ARG A 36 -4.37 -16.54 -15.31
CA ARG A 36 -4.53 -16.00 -13.97
C ARG A 36 -3.45 -14.96 -13.65
N LYS A 37 -2.22 -15.18 -14.12
CA LYS A 37 -1.12 -14.20 -14.05
C LYS A 37 -1.49 -12.91 -14.79
N ALA A 38 -2.07 -13.02 -15.99
CA ALA A 38 -2.54 -11.89 -16.78
C ALA A 38 -3.69 -11.13 -16.10
N GLU A 39 -4.63 -11.83 -15.46
CA GLU A 39 -5.71 -11.20 -14.69
C GLU A 39 -5.19 -10.36 -13.53
N PHE A 40 -4.24 -10.88 -12.74
CA PHE A 40 -3.67 -10.12 -11.62
C PHE A 40 -2.82 -8.95 -12.09
N LEU A 41 -2.07 -9.12 -13.19
CA LEU A 41 -1.35 -8.01 -13.81
C LEU A 41 -2.30 -6.93 -14.31
N LYS A 42 -3.43 -7.31 -14.92
CA LYS A 42 -4.46 -6.37 -15.35
C LYS A 42 -5.07 -5.63 -14.17
N GLU A 43 -5.44 -6.34 -13.10
CA GLU A 43 -5.95 -5.74 -11.87
C GLU A 43 -4.94 -4.75 -11.26
N TYR A 44 -3.66 -5.11 -11.27
CA TYR A 44 -2.60 -4.24 -10.77
C TYR A 44 -2.36 -3.02 -11.66
N VAL A 45 -2.43 -3.18 -12.99
CA VAL A 45 -2.38 -2.04 -13.93
C VAL A 45 -3.59 -1.13 -13.73
N GLU A 46 -4.79 -1.67 -13.55
CA GLU A 46 -6.00 -0.89 -13.22
C GLU A 46 -5.84 -0.15 -11.87
N LEU A 47 -5.18 -0.77 -10.89
CA LEU A 47 -4.81 -0.14 -9.61
C LEU A 47 -3.82 1.02 -9.80
N LEU A 48 -2.84 0.87 -10.70
CA LEU A 48 -1.88 1.94 -11.02
C LEU A 48 -2.49 3.06 -11.86
N GLU A 49 -3.37 2.73 -12.81
CA GLU A 49 -4.02 3.67 -13.73
C GLU A 49 -5.08 4.55 -13.03
N GLY A 50 -5.42 4.26 -11.76
CA GLY A 50 -6.38 5.06 -10.99
C GLY A 50 -6.21 4.98 -9.47
N MET A 51 -5.08 5.49 -8.96
CA MET A 51 -4.85 5.96 -7.58
C MET A 51 -5.99 5.61 -6.61
N LEU A 52 -5.97 4.40 -6.03
CA LEU A 52 -7.04 3.91 -5.16
C LEU A 52 -7.45 5.02 -4.17
N SER A 53 -8.74 5.34 -4.09
CA SER A 53 -9.19 6.23 -3.02
C SER A 53 -8.78 5.56 -1.71
N LEU A 54 -7.96 6.24 -0.93
CA LEU A 54 -7.62 5.73 0.38
C LEU A 54 -8.92 5.77 1.18
N PRO A 55 -9.48 4.61 1.56
CA PRO A 55 -10.75 4.61 2.25
C PRO A 55 -10.52 5.30 3.61
N GLU A 56 -11.51 6.05 4.09
CA GLU A 56 -11.36 6.85 5.31
C GLU A 56 -11.07 5.98 6.55
N ASP A 57 -11.44 4.70 6.50
CA ASP A 57 -11.18 3.69 7.52
C ASP A 57 -9.83 2.97 7.36
N LEU A 58 -8.98 3.35 6.40
CA LEU A 58 -7.68 2.72 6.14
C LEU A 58 -6.83 2.54 7.41
N PHE A 59 -6.90 3.51 8.33
CA PHE A 59 -6.13 3.47 9.57
C PHE A 59 -6.57 2.38 10.56
N GLU A 60 -7.72 1.74 10.36
CA GLU A 60 -8.13 0.57 11.15
C GLU A 60 -7.17 -0.62 10.96
N LEU A 61 -6.40 -0.63 9.87
CA LEU A 61 -5.37 -1.63 9.59
C LEU A 61 -4.02 -1.35 10.29
N LEU A 62 -3.86 -0.17 10.91
CA LEU A 62 -2.67 0.18 11.68
C LEU A 62 -2.78 -0.32 13.12
N SER A 63 -1.65 -0.43 13.81
CA SER A 63 -1.68 -0.68 15.26
C SER A 63 -2.44 0.45 15.98
N VAL A 64 -3.08 0.09 17.10
CA VAL A 64 -3.92 1.02 17.90
C VAL A 64 -3.16 2.31 18.24
N ARG A 65 -1.86 2.22 18.56
CA ARG A 65 -1.03 3.39 18.89
C ARG A 65 -0.84 4.31 17.69
N THR A 66 -0.41 3.75 16.55
CA THR A 66 -0.20 4.52 15.30
C THR A 66 -1.52 5.16 14.84
N ARG A 67 -2.61 4.39 14.83
CA ARG A 67 -3.95 4.88 14.47
C ARG A 67 -4.39 6.05 15.37
N ASN A 68 -4.25 5.91 16.69
CA ASN A 68 -4.67 6.95 17.63
C ASN A 68 -3.81 8.21 17.50
N ALA A 69 -2.50 8.07 17.26
CA ALA A 69 -1.61 9.21 17.04
C ALA A 69 -2.00 10.02 15.79
N LEU A 70 -2.29 9.33 14.68
CA LEU A 70 -2.75 9.96 13.44
C LEU A 70 -4.10 10.66 13.63
N ARG A 71 -5.06 9.98 14.28
CA ARG A 71 -6.39 10.56 14.58
C ARG A 71 -6.31 11.79 15.48
N ALA A 72 -5.47 11.75 16.52
CA ALA A 72 -5.31 12.88 17.44
C ALA A 72 -4.78 14.15 16.76
N LYS A 73 -4.02 14.01 15.66
CA LYS A 73 -3.54 15.13 14.84
C LYS A 73 -4.47 15.48 13.67
N GLY A 74 -5.64 14.83 13.56
CA GLY A 74 -6.58 15.03 12.46
C GLY A 74 -5.97 14.69 11.09
N ILE A 75 -5.04 13.74 11.05
CA ILE A 75 -4.44 13.29 9.80
C ILE A 75 -5.40 12.31 9.15
N THR A 76 -5.68 12.49 7.86
CA THR A 76 -6.46 11.56 7.05
C THR A 76 -5.52 10.73 6.18
N PRO A 77 -5.95 9.57 5.66
CA PRO A 77 -5.16 8.79 4.71
C PRO A 77 -4.67 9.61 3.52
N ARG A 78 -5.55 10.46 2.95
CA ARG A 78 -5.20 11.36 1.85
C ARG A 78 -4.13 12.38 2.24
N LYS A 79 -4.21 12.95 3.44
CA LYS A 79 -3.19 13.89 3.93
C LYS A 79 -1.85 13.19 4.12
N LEU A 80 -1.85 11.95 4.61
CA LEU A 80 -0.65 11.17 4.89
C LEU A 80 0.21 10.93 3.65
N VAL A 81 -0.39 10.75 2.47
CA VAL A 81 0.32 10.58 1.19
C VAL A 81 1.18 11.80 0.83
N GLY A 82 0.72 13.00 1.19
CA GLY A 82 1.44 14.24 0.91
C GLY A 82 2.51 14.58 1.93
N MET A 83 2.68 13.77 2.99
CA MET A 83 3.68 14.01 4.04
C MET A 83 4.98 13.29 3.71
N SER A 84 6.10 13.95 4.01
CA SER A 84 7.42 13.32 4.06
C SER A 84 7.55 12.37 5.25
N GLN A 85 8.49 11.42 5.16
CA GLN A 85 8.83 10.55 6.28
C GLN A 85 9.27 11.33 7.53
N GLU A 86 10.00 12.44 7.36
CA GLU A 86 10.42 13.32 8.45
C GLU A 86 9.23 14.00 9.13
N GLU A 87 8.23 14.44 8.37
CA GLU A 87 7.00 15.02 8.93
C GLU A 87 6.19 13.99 9.70
N ILE A 88 6.13 12.75 9.22
CA ILE A 88 5.44 11.66 9.91
C ILE A 88 6.15 11.30 11.21
N LEU A 89 7.49 11.29 11.23
CA LEU A 89 8.28 11.02 12.44
C LEU A 89 8.18 12.11 13.50
N LYS A 90 7.75 13.33 13.13
CA LYS A 90 7.46 14.41 14.08
C LYS A 90 6.11 14.26 14.78
N ILE A 91 5.28 13.30 14.36
CA ILE A 91 4.01 13.02 15.04
C ILE A 91 4.31 12.27 16.34
N ASP A 92 3.90 12.86 17.46
CA ASP A 92 4.02 12.24 18.77
C ASP A 92 3.49 10.80 18.75
N TYR A 93 4.24 9.87 19.32
CA TYR A 93 3.93 8.44 19.37
C TYR A 93 3.98 7.68 18.03
N VAL A 94 4.39 8.33 16.92
CA VAL A 94 4.76 7.66 15.67
C VAL A 94 6.28 7.52 15.59
N GLY A 95 6.80 6.44 16.17
CA GLY A 95 8.21 6.08 16.02
C GLY A 95 8.51 5.34 14.71
N ARG A 96 9.76 4.87 14.55
CA ARG A 96 10.20 4.10 13.36
C ARG A 96 9.30 2.92 13.00
N ARG A 97 8.75 2.24 14.01
CA ARG A 97 7.80 1.13 13.82
C ARG A 97 6.47 1.60 13.23
N GLY A 98 5.92 2.71 13.73
CA GLY A 98 4.71 3.31 13.20
C GLY A 98 4.90 3.81 11.77
N LEU A 99 6.04 4.44 11.48
CA LEU A 99 6.42 4.81 10.11
C LEU A 99 6.51 3.58 9.19
N ALA A 100 7.11 2.49 9.65
CA ALA A 100 7.19 1.26 8.86
C ALA A 100 5.81 0.65 8.58
N GLU A 101 4.90 0.65 9.56
CA GLU A 101 3.51 0.23 9.38
C GLU A 101 2.78 1.10 8.35
N ILE A 102 2.89 2.43 8.48
CA ILE A 102 2.31 3.39 7.56
C ILE A 102 2.85 3.19 6.15
N ARG A 103 4.17 3.03 5.99
CA ARG A 103 4.81 2.78 4.69
C ARG A 103 4.28 1.49 4.07
N LYS A 104 4.24 0.40 4.84
CA LYS A 104 3.72 -0.88 4.36
C LYS A 104 2.26 -0.75 3.91
N LEU A 105 1.45 -0.05 4.70
CA LEU A 105 0.04 0.16 4.40
C LEU A 105 -0.15 1.02 3.15
N LEU A 106 0.46 2.20 3.07
CA LEU A 106 0.35 3.06 1.88
C LEU A 106 0.87 2.36 0.62
N TRP A 107 1.91 1.56 0.77
CA TRP A 107 2.48 0.78 -0.32
C TRP A 107 1.52 -0.28 -0.88
N SER A 108 0.69 -0.92 -0.03
CA SER A 108 -0.32 -1.87 -0.52
C SER A 108 -1.42 -1.20 -1.34
N TYR A 109 -1.52 0.13 -1.28
CA TYR A 109 -2.44 0.96 -2.07
C TYR A 109 -1.72 1.73 -3.20
N GLY A 110 -0.44 1.44 -3.45
CA GLY A 110 0.34 2.07 -4.53
C GLY A 110 0.90 3.45 -4.21
N TYR A 111 0.83 3.89 -2.95
CA TYR A 111 1.39 5.17 -2.53
C TYR A 111 2.79 5.01 -1.92
N TYR A 112 3.68 5.92 -2.29
CA TYR A 112 5.04 6.00 -1.79
C TYR A 112 5.21 7.28 -0.98
N LEU A 113 5.60 7.14 0.29
CA LEU A 113 6.05 8.29 1.06
C LEU A 113 7.39 8.79 0.51
N GLN A 114 7.51 10.12 0.40
CA GLN A 114 8.77 10.78 0.04
C GLN A 114 9.73 10.78 1.22
#